data_AF-A0A4Q9PQF5-F1
#
_entry.id   AF-A0A4Q9PQF5-F1
#
_cell.length_a   1.000
_cell.length_b   1.000
_cell.length_c   1.000
_cell.angle_alpha   90.00
_cell.angle_beta   90.00
_cell.angle_gamma   90.00
#
_symmetry.space_group_name_H-M   'P 1'
#
loop_
_entity.id
_entity.type
_entity.pdbx_description
1 polymer ?
#
loop_
_entity_poly.entity_id
_entity_poly.type
_entity_poly.pdbx_seq_one_letter_code
_entity_poly.pdbx_strand_id
1 'polypeptide(L)'
;MAAAEWIRGSEVERELHNDEGGSLQGEIDDFYVSDVYPLLSSMDMQPTHAGFLRAYSLVCSRAFQIDAYHGLSMVPLADAFNHSHENHVQLASEYDVCPACGSLSECPHDREDGSSIQADQPIAVTPSIDPTDTVDMVTVRSIPPGVEVFNTYGETLGNAALLARYGFMLNGSEADTVTFGWHGSSLELRPGDSYWKSVYDLVVEPAGGILASSLMVYFPDMEPDISPVLSIDSDGRVSIALFVWAIVKSMSVQYGAESTELIVSVLRCLLRVEALRDMEERDEDIEIPSEAGPPPGPTAALFLAQTAKELDNLCRTRVANMGRVEYRGTNMEVLGEVFDDLPADRPKTRLALEYLLGERAVLEVCAAGWEEVKNIADTLSLG
;
A
#
# COMPACT_ATOMS: atom_id res chain seq x y z
N MET A 1 -26.65 -3.46 9.34
CA MET A 1 -25.82 -3.89 8.20
C MET A 1 -24.38 -3.91 8.69
N ALA A 2 -23.64 -5.00 8.50
CA ALA A 2 -22.29 -5.11 9.04
C ALA A 2 -21.30 -4.28 8.18
N ALA A 3 -20.39 -3.57 8.83
CA ALA A 3 -19.37 -2.76 8.13
C ALA A 3 -18.45 -3.61 7.23
N ALA A 4 -18.12 -4.83 7.67
CA ALA A 4 -17.24 -5.75 6.93
C ALA A 4 -17.78 -6.16 5.54
N GLU A 5 -19.08 -6.05 5.30
CA GLU A 5 -19.64 -6.36 3.97
C GLU A 5 -19.30 -5.29 2.93
N TRP A 6 -19.03 -4.05 3.36
CA TRP A 6 -18.78 -2.90 2.48
C TRP A 6 -17.32 -2.77 2.04
N ILE A 7 -16.38 -3.35 2.79
CA ILE A 7 -14.94 -3.31 2.45
C ILE A 7 -14.50 -4.47 1.55
N ARG A 8 -15.43 -5.33 1.11
CA ARG A 8 -15.07 -6.46 0.25
C ARG A 8 -14.48 -5.99 -1.07
N GLY A 9 -13.40 -6.63 -1.50
CA GLY A 9 -12.65 -6.23 -2.68
C GLY A 9 -12.11 -4.81 -2.55
N SER A 10 -11.75 -4.35 -1.35
CA SER A 10 -11.04 -3.08 -1.13
C SER A 10 -9.69 -3.33 -0.47
N GLU A 11 -8.83 -2.32 -0.39
CA GLU A 11 -7.53 -2.43 0.27
C GLU A 11 -7.67 -2.64 1.78
N VAL A 12 -8.77 -2.20 2.38
CA VAL A 12 -9.08 -2.51 3.79
C VAL A 12 -9.30 -4.02 3.97
N GLU A 13 -9.94 -4.70 3.02
CA GLU A 13 -10.04 -6.17 3.08
C GLU A 13 -8.66 -6.82 2.92
N ARG A 14 -7.78 -6.28 2.05
CA ARG A 14 -6.40 -6.75 1.92
C ARG A 14 -5.65 -6.66 3.25
N GLU A 15 -5.77 -5.56 3.98
CA GLU A 15 -5.16 -5.38 5.30
C GLU A 15 -5.68 -6.36 6.36
N LEU A 16 -6.81 -7.04 6.10
CA LEU A 16 -7.38 -8.07 6.97
C LEU A 16 -7.01 -9.49 6.54
N HIS A 17 -6.16 -9.62 5.53
CA HIS A 17 -5.58 -10.88 5.07
C HIS A 17 -4.08 -10.96 5.39
N ASN A 18 -3.59 -12.19 5.60
CA ASN A 18 -2.16 -12.47 5.70
C ASN A 18 -1.50 -12.47 4.30
N ASP A 19 -0.18 -12.63 4.25
CA ASP A 19 0.59 -12.66 3.00
C ASP A 19 0.21 -13.83 2.06
N GLU A 20 -0.39 -14.90 2.60
CA GLU A 20 -0.88 -16.05 1.84
C GLU A 20 -2.35 -15.88 1.38
N GLY A 21 -3.00 -14.76 1.69
CA GLY A 21 -4.41 -14.49 1.39
C GLY A 21 -5.41 -15.14 2.35
N GLY A 22 -4.94 -15.71 3.47
CA GLY A 22 -5.74 -16.22 4.57
C GLY A 22 -6.33 -15.12 5.45
N SER A 23 -7.38 -15.42 6.19
CA SER A 23 -8.03 -14.44 7.08
C SER A 23 -7.24 -14.23 8.36
N LEU A 24 -6.81 -12.99 8.63
CA LEU A 24 -6.15 -12.63 9.89
C LEU A 24 -7.05 -12.90 11.10
N GLN A 25 -8.37 -12.67 10.97
CA GLN A 25 -9.31 -12.99 12.05
C GLN A 25 -9.28 -14.48 12.38
N GLY A 26 -9.20 -15.35 11.36
CA GLY A 26 -9.08 -16.79 11.55
C GLY A 26 -7.79 -17.17 12.30
N GLU A 27 -6.66 -16.60 11.90
CA GLU A 27 -5.38 -16.85 12.59
C GLU A 27 -5.37 -16.37 14.03
N ILE A 28 -5.96 -15.20 14.29
CA ILE A 28 -6.10 -14.63 15.65
C ILE A 28 -6.98 -15.54 16.51
N ASP A 29 -8.07 -16.06 15.94
CA ASP A 29 -8.98 -16.98 16.63
C ASP A 29 -8.29 -18.32 16.91
N ASP A 30 -7.56 -18.85 15.94
CA ASP A 30 -6.79 -20.09 16.08
C ASP A 30 -5.70 -19.94 17.16
N PHE A 31 -4.92 -18.86 17.13
CA PHE A 31 -3.89 -18.55 18.14
C PHE A 31 -4.48 -18.43 19.55
N TYR A 32 -5.68 -17.84 19.68
CA TYR A 32 -6.37 -17.80 20.95
C TYR A 32 -6.67 -19.21 21.49
N VAL A 33 -7.17 -20.10 20.62
CA VAL A 33 -7.58 -21.46 20.99
C VAL A 33 -6.36 -22.36 21.25
N SER A 34 -5.32 -22.28 20.42
CA SER A 34 -4.15 -23.15 20.50
C SER A 34 -3.18 -22.78 21.62
N ASP A 35 -2.96 -21.49 21.85
CA ASP A 35 -1.85 -21.02 22.69
C ASP A 35 -2.33 -20.20 23.89
N VAL A 36 -3.10 -19.14 23.63
CA VAL A 36 -3.43 -18.14 24.67
C VAL A 36 -4.38 -18.73 25.72
N TYR A 37 -5.44 -19.41 25.29
CA TYR A 37 -6.43 -19.98 26.20
C TYR A 37 -5.81 -21.04 27.12
N PRO A 38 -5.06 -22.05 26.61
CA PRO A 38 -4.39 -23.03 27.48
C PRO A 38 -3.39 -22.38 28.45
N LEU A 39 -2.59 -21.42 27.98
CA LEU A 39 -1.59 -20.74 28.80
C LEU A 39 -2.24 -19.98 29.96
N LEU A 40 -3.21 -19.10 29.68
CA LEU A 40 -3.85 -18.28 30.72
C LEU A 40 -4.70 -19.15 31.65
N SER A 41 -5.35 -20.20 31.13
CA SER A 41 -6.11 -21.14 31.96
C SER A 41 -5.20 -21.91 32.93
N SER A 42 -3.96 -22.22 32.53
CA SER A 42 -2.98 -22.86 33.42
C SER A 42 -2.55 -21.99 34.60
N MET A 43 -2.79 -20.68 34.53
CA MET A 43 -2.52 -19.70 35.58
C MET A 43 -3.78 -19.35 36.40
N ASP A 44 -4.81 -20.21 36.35
CA ASP A 44 -6.11 -20.00 37.02
C ASP A 44 -6.85 -18.71 36.59
N MET A 45 -6.51 -18.15 35.42
CA MET A 45 -7.25 -17.03 34.84
C MET A 45 -8.52 -17.53 34.15
N GLN A 46 -9.48 -16.62 33.92
CA GLN A 46 -10.70 -16.89 33.16
C GLN A 46 -10.67 -16.08 31.85
N PRO A 47 -9.80 -16.44 30.89
CA PRO A 47 -9.69 -15.70 29.63
C PRO A 47 -10.98 -15.85 28.83
N THR A 48 -11.43 -14.76 28.21
CA THR A 48 -12.53 -14.77 27.25
C THR A 48 -12.01 -14.36 25.89
N HIS A 49 -12.58 -14.91 24.83
CA HIS A 49 -12.22 -14.56 23.45
C HIS A 49 -12.37 -13.05 23.21
N ALA A 50 -13.48 -12.45 23.65
CA ALA A 50 -13.69 -11.01 23.57
C ALA A 50 -12.65 -10.19 24.36
N GLY A 51 -12.22 -10.67 25.53
CA GLY A 51 -11.16 -10.04 26.32
C GLY A 51 -9.80 -10.10 25.62
N PHE A 52 -9.50 -11.24 24.99
CA PHE A 52 -8.31 -11.41 24.17
C PHE A 52 -8.32 -10.48 22.96
N LEU A 53 -9.39 -10.47 22.16
CA LEU A 53 -9.51 -9.57 21.01
C LEU A 53 -9.37 -8.09 21.40
N ARG A 54 -9.90 -7.71 22.58
CA ARG A 54 -9.70 -6.36 23.11
C ARG A 54 -8.23 -6.07 23.40
N ALA A 55 -7.53 -6.98 24.08
CA ALA A 55 -6.10 -6.82 24.36
C ALA A 55 -5.27 -6.79 23.06
N TYR A 56 -5.56 -7.70 22.13
CA TYR A 56 -4.94 -7.75 20.81
C TYR A 56 -5.11 -6.42 20.05
N SER A 57 -6.34 -5.89 20.00
CA SER A 57 -6.61 -4.60 19.34
C SER A 57 -5.85 -3.43 19.97
N LEU A 58 -5.59 -3.47 21.28
CA LEU A 58 -4.77 -2.45 21.95
C LEU A 58 -3.31 -2.55 21.51
N VAL A 59 -2.75 -3.75 21.44
CA VAL A 59 -1.38 -3.95 20.95
C VAL A 59 -1.25 -3.48 19.50
N CYS A 60 -2.18 -3.87 18.62
CA CYS A 60 -2.15 -3.48 17.21
C CYS A 60 -2.25 -1.97 16.98
N SER A 61 -2.94 -1.23 17.85
CA SER A 61 -3.21 0.20 17.67
C SER A 61 -2.32 1.13 18.49
N ARG A 62 -1.53 0.60 19.43
CA ARG A 62 -0.79 1.43 20.42
C ARG A 62 0.64 1.01 20.67
N ALA A 63 1.06 -0.18 20.24
CA ALA A 63 2.43 -0.61 20.43
C ALA A 63 3.36 0.04 19.39
N PHE A 64 4.63 0.20 19.77
CA PHE A 64 5.70 0.75 18.96
C PHE A 64 6.77 -0.29 18.76
N GLN A 65 7.38 -0.31 17.58
CA GLN A 65 8.65 -1.00 17.38
C GLN A 65 9.75 -0.16 18.06
N ILE A 66 10.40 -0.72 19.07
CA ILE A 66 11.38 0.00 19.89
C ILE A 66 12.80 -0.18 19.36
N ASP A 67 13.29 -1.42 19.36
CA ASP A 67 14.66 -1.76 18.95
C ASP A 67 14.75 -3.26 18.62
N ALA A 68 15.97 -3.73 18.31
CA ALA A 68 16.23 -5.13 17.95
C ALA A 68 16.07 -6.15 19.11
N TYR A 69 15.96 -5.70 20.36
CA TYR A 69 15.84 -6.55 21.55
C TYR A 69 14.43 -6.53 22.15
N HIS A 70 13.88 -5.35 22.40
CA HIS A 70 12.56 -5.13 22.96
C HIS A 70 11.42 -5.36 21.96
N GLY A 71 11.70 -5.21 20.66
CA GLY A 71 10.71 -5.43 19.60
C GLY A 71 9.47 -4.55 19.74
N LEU A 72 8.30 -5.14 19.56
CA LEU A 72 7.01 -4.46 19.68
C LEU A 72 6.61 -4.29 21.16
N SER A 73 6.51 -3.05 21.63
CA SER A 73 6.22 -2.74 23.03
C SER A 73 5.21 -1.61 23.22
N MET A 74 4.47 -1.65 24.34
CA MET A 74 3.58 -0.58 24.75
C MET A 74 4.38 0.50 25.48
N VAL A 75 4.31 1.74 25.00
CA VAL A 75 5.02 2.90 25.60
C VAL A 75 4.01 3.88 26.17
N PRO A 76 3.74 3.85 27.49
CA PRO A 76 2.87 4.81 28.12
C PRO A 76 3.31 6.24 27.83
N LEU A 77 2.35 7.17 27.75
CA LEU A 77 2.53 8.56 27.30
C LEU A 77 2.73 8.69 25.78
N ALA A 78 3.65 7.94 25.18
CA ALA A 78 3.86 7.99 23.72
C ALA A 78 2.61 7.51 22.95
N ASP A 79 1.91 6.50 23.46
CA ASP A 79 0.68 5.96 22.88
C ASP A 79 -0.56 6.87 23.04
N ALA A 80 -0.41 8.03 23.69
CA ALA A 80 -1.47 9.01 23.85
C ALA A 80 -1.54 10.02 22.68
N PHE A 81 -0.47 10.16 21.90
CA PHE A 81 -0.42 11.09 20.78
C PHE A 81 -1.13 10.49 19.55
N ASN A 82 -2.07 11.24 18.98
CA ASN A 82 -2.80 10.86 17.77
C ASN A 82 -1.92 10.97 16.51
N HIS A 83 -2.35 10.38 15.41
CA HIS A 83 -1.62 10.40 14.15
C HIS A 83 -1.96 11.60 13.25
N SER A 84 -0.94 12.15 12.61
CA SER A 84 -1.03 12.99 11.41
C SER A 84 0.18 12.73 10.52
N HIS A 85 0.02 12.82 9.20
CA HIS A 85 1.15 12.88 8.25
C HIS A 85 1.98 14.15 8.47
N GLU A 86 1.31 15.24 8.87
CA GLU A 86 1.96 16.45 9.37
C GLU A 86 2.13 16.37 10.89
N ASN A 87 3.02 15.49 11.34
CA ASN A 87 3.29 15.26 12.76
C ASN A 87 4.17 16.35 13.38
N HIS A 88 3.95 16.57 14.68
CA HIS A 88 4.72 17.49 15.51
C HIS A 88 5.84 16.77 16.25
N VAL A 89 5.55 15.54 16.69
CA VAL A 89 6.46 14.71 17.47
C VAL A 89 6.64 13.35 16.81
N GLN A 90 7.71 12.65 17.17
CA GLN A 90 7.93 11.25 16.80
C GLN A 90 8.64 10.51 17.93
N LEU A 91 8.41 9.20 18.03
CA LEU A 91 9.18 8.35 18.93
C LEU A 91 10.61 8.23 18.37
N ALA A 92 11.60 8.41 19.24
CA ALA A 92 13.00 8.15 18.97
C ALA A 92 13.52 7.10 19.95
N SER A 93 14.23 6.13 19.41
CA SER A 93 14.92 5.06 20.15
C SER A 93 16.23 4.73 19.45
N GLU A 94 17.18 4.18 20.19
CA GLU A 94 18.42 3.63 19.64
C GLU A 94 18.15 2.20 19.18
N TYR A 95 18.01 1.99 17.87
CA TYR A 95 17.56 0.70 17.33
C TYR A 95 18.64 -0.40 17.38
N ASP A 96 19.90 -0.01 17.17
CA ASP A 96 21.05 -0.91 17.02
C ASP A 96 21.62 -1.37 18.38
N VAL A 97 20.78 -2.01 19.17
CA VAL A 97 21.17 -2.71 20.40
C VAL A 97 21.51 -4.17 20.13
N CYS A 98 22.26 -4.80 21.04
CA CYS A 98 22.46 -6.25 20.98
C CYS A 98 21.11 -7.01 21.04
N PRO A 99 20.74 -7.80 20.02
CA PRO A 99 19.44 -8.49 19.99
C PRO A 99 19.26 -9.55 21.09
N ALA A 100 20.34 -9.96 21.77
CA ALA A 100 20.30 -10.96 22.83
C ALA A 100 20.18 -10.35 24.24
N CYS A 101 20.59 -9.11 24.45
CA CYS A 101 20.58 -8.50 25.79
C CYS A 101 20.26 -7.00 25.87
N GLY A 102 19.98 -6.32 24.76
CA GLY A 102 19.61 -4.91 24.73
C GLY A 102 20.76 -3.92 24.99
N SER A 103 22.01 -4.40 25.08
CA SER A 103 23.16 -3.53 25.32
C SER A 103 23.44 -2.62 24.12
N LEU A 104 23.52 -1.31 24.37
CA LEU A 104 24.04 -0.30 23.42
C LEU A 104 25.57 -0.28 23.35
N SER A 105 26.24 -0.79 24.38
CA SER A 105 27.70 -0.88 24.45
C SER A 105 28.20 -2.28 24.09
N GLU A 106 29.51 -2.42 23.86
CA GLU A 106 30.15 -3.71 23.64
C GLU A 106 29.76 -4.70 24.75
N CYS A 107 29.21 -5.83 24.34
CA CYS A 107 28.71 -6.86 25.22
C CYS A 107 29.37 -8.22 24.89
N PRO A 108 29.23 -9.23 25.77
CA PRO A 108 29.80 -10.56 25.52
C PRO A 108 29.32 -11.23 24.21
N HIS A 109 28.19 -10.80 23.64
CA HIS A 109 27.63 -11.34 22.40
C HIS A 109 28.29 -10.78 21.13
N ASP A 110 29.10 -9.72 21.23
CA ASP A 110 29.77 -9.11 20.06
C ASP A 110 31.07 -9.83 19.67
N ARG A 111 31.48 -10.84 20.45
CA ARG A 111 32.70 -11.59 20.20
C ARG A 111 32.44 -12.72 19.21
N GLU A 112 32.94 -12.57 17.99
CA GLU A 112 32.95 -13.58 16.90
C GLU A 112 33.81 -14.83 17.18
N ASP A 113 34.21 -15.11 18.42
CA ASP A 113 34.86 -16.39 18.70
C ASP A 113 33.76 -17.47 18.74
N GLY A 114 33.61 -18.18 17.63
CA GLY A 114 32.75 -19.36 17.42
C GLY A 114 33.01 -20.55 18.37
N SER A 115 33.46 -20.32 19.60
CA SER A 115 33.13 -21.22 20.69
C SER A 115 31.66 -21.04 21.00
N SER A 116 30.84 -21.95 20.49
CA SER A 116 29.46 -22.17 20.91
C SER A 116 29.35 -22.07 22.44
N ILE A 117 29.02 -20.89 22.96
CA ILE A 117 28.35 -20.78 24.24
C ILE A 117 27.02 -21.46 23.96
N GLN A 118 26.84 -22.64 24.57
CA GLN A 118 25.62 -23.42 24.46
C GLN A 118 24.43 -22.46 24.63
N ALA A 119 23.62 -22.35 23.58
CA ALA A 119 22.44 -21.48 23.49
C ALA A 119 21.31 -21.89 24.46
N ASP A 120 21.64 -22.58 25.55
CA ASP A 120 20.70 -23.29 26.42
C ASP A 120 21.06 -23.17 27.91
N GLN A 121 21.96 -22.24 28.26
CA GLN A 121 22.13 -21.80 29.64
C GLN A 121 21.54 -20.39 29.76
N PRO A 122 20.46 -20.19 30.53
CA PRO A 122 20.01 -18.85 30.84
C PRO A 122 21.12 -18.19 31.64
N ILE A 123 21.93 -17.34 31.01
CA ILE A 123 22.70 -16.35 31.74
C ILE A 123 21.61 -15.53 32.42
N ALA A 124 21.46 -15.71 33.73
CA ALA A 124 20.61 -14.89 34.55
C ALA A 124 21.23 -13.49 34.60
N VAL A 125 21.15 -12.78 33.47
CA VAL A 125 21.30 -11.34 33.43
C VAL A 125 20.03 -10.87 34.12
N THR A 126 20.14 -10.61 35.42
CA THR A 126 19.17 -9.73 36.07
C THR A 126 19.12 -8.49 35.19
N PRO A 127 17.97 -8.12 34.61
CA PRO A 127 17.88 -6.91 33.81
C PRO A 127 18.31 -5.78 34.74
N SER A 128 19.54 -5.30 34.55
CA SER A 128 19.93 -4.03 35.14
C SER A 128 19.05 -3.06 34.40
N ILE A 129 18.03 -2.54 35.09
CA ILE A 129 17.26 -1.40 34.59
C ILE A 129 18.30 -0.28 34.51
N ASP A 130 18.88 -0.10 33.32
CA ASP A 130 19.69 1.05 33.03
C ASP A 130 18.71 2.23 32.98
N PRO A 131 18.77 3.18 33.92
CA PRO A 131 17.86 4.31 33.92
C PRO A 131 18.02 5.22 32.71
N THR A 132 19.05 4.99 31.88
CA THR A 132 19.25 5.67 30.60
C THR A 132 18.68 4.91 29.40
N ASP A 133 18.20 3.68 29.59
CA ASP A 133 17.49 2.93 28.56
C ASP A 133 16.04 3.42 28.49
N THR A 134 15.86 4.48 27.71
CA THR A 134 14.60 5.19 27.54
C THR A 134 14.31 5.42 26.06
N VAL A 135 13.03 5.57 25.74
CA VAL A 135 12.59 6.10 24.46
C VAL A 135 12.09 7.53 24.63
N ASP A 136 12.39 8.37 23.65
CA ASP A 136 12.09 9.80 23.69
C ASP A 136 10.97 10.17 22.72
N MET A 137 10.10 11.08 23.13
CA MET A 137 9.16 11.73 22.22
C MET A 137 9.76 13.07 21.78
N VAL A 138 10.31 13.10 20.57
CA VAL A 138 11.07 14.26 20.08
C VAL A 138 10.21 15.15 19.20
N THR A 139 10.39 16.46 19.34
CA THR A 139 9.70 17.46 18.51
C THR A 139 10.42 17.61 17.17
N VAL A 140 9.71 17.39 16.07
CA VAL A 140 10.24 17.52 14.70
C VAL A 140 9.73 18.76 13.97
N ARG A 141 8.63 19.35 14.44
CA ARG A 141 8.06 20.59 13.89
C ARG A 141 7.64 21.53 15.01
N SER A 142 7.54 22.83 14.69
CA SER A 142 7.07 23.84 15.66
C SER A 142 5.66 23.51 16.16
N ILE A 143 5.43 23.65 17.47
CA ILE A 143 4.14 23.38 18.11
C ILE A 143 3.55 24.69 18.64
N PRO A 144 2.51 25.24 17.98
CA PRO A 144 1.82 26.42 18.49
C PRO A 144 1.16 26.19 19.86
N PRO A 145 1.03 27.21 20.72
CA PRO A 145 0.33 27.05 21.99
C PRO A 145 -1.15 26.71 21.81
N GLY A 146 -1.63 25.69 22.55
CA GLY A 146 -3.06 25.34 22.62
C GLY A 146 -3.57 24.44 21.50
N VAL A 147 -2.70 23.94 20.62
CA VAL A 147 -3.06 22.93 19.61
C VAL A 147 -2.81 21.52 20.13
N GLU A 148 -3.52 20.55 19.55
CA GLU A 148 -3.22 19.14 19.77
C GLU A 148 -1.87 18.77 19.15
N VAL A 149 -1.12 17.95 19.87
CA VAL A 149 0.19 17.45 19.43
C VAL A 149 -0.01 16.09 18.78
N PHE A 150 0.44 15.98 17.53
CA PHE A 150 0.30 14.76 16.74
C PHE A 150 1.65 14.05 16.59
N ASN A 151 1.62 12.73 16.73
CA ASN A 151 2.67 11.81 16.36
C ASN A 151 2.47 11.31 14.90
N THR A 152 3.42 10.54 14.37
CA THR A 152 3.22 9.68 13.20
C THR A 152 3.13 8.21 13.62
N TYR A 153 2.20 7.45 13.04
CA TYR A 153 2.12 5.99 13.22
C TYR A 153 2.91 5.25 12.12
N GLY A 154 3.44 6.01 11.16
CA GLY A 154 4.13 5.58 9.96
C GLY A 154 3.89 6.61 8.87
N GLU A 155 4.97 7.10 8.25
CA GLU A 155 4.92 8.20 7.27
C GLU A 155 4.16 7.81 5.99
N THR A 156 4.12 6.52 5.67
CA THR A 156 3.53 5.97 4.43
C THR A 156 2.22 5.22 4.66
N LEU A 157 1.60 5.36 5.84
CA LEU A 157 0.35 4.64 6.14
C LEU A 157 -0.85 5.28 5.43
N GLY A 158 -1.39 4.57 4.43
CA GLY A 158 -2.67 4.92 3.81
C GLY A 158 -3.88 4.58 4.68
N ASN A 159 -5.04 5.12 4.29
CA ASN A 159 -6.32 4.97 4.97
C ASN A 159 -6.80 3.52 5.10
N ALA A 160 -6.37 2.62 4.21
CA ALA A 160 -6.64 1.20 4.34
C ALA A 160 -6.11 0.64 5.68
N ALA A 161 -4.82 0.87 5.92
CA ALA A 161 -4.13 0.42 7.12
C ALA A 161 -4.61 1.20 8.36
N LEU A 162 -4.83 2.51 8.23
CA LEU A 162 -5.37 3.33 9.32
C LEU A 162 -6.74 2.82 9.78
N LEU A 163 -7.64 2.50 8.84
CA LEU A 163 -8.96 2.00 9.17
C LEU A 163 -8.92 0.58 9.75
N ALA A 164 -8.12 -0.31 9.15
CA ALA A 164 -8.02 -1.71 9.60
C ALA A 164 -7.38 -1.83 10.99
N ARG A 165 -6.29 -1.09 11.25
CA ARG A 165 -5.46 -1.24 12.45
C ARG A 165 -5.83 -0.27 13.58
N TYR A 166 -6.29 0.93 13.25
CA TYR A 166 -6.54 2.01 14.22
C TYR A 166 -7.99 2.49 14.26
N GLY A 167 -8.81 2.17 13.25
CA GLY A 167 -10.24 2.46 13.23
C GLY A 167 -10.61 3.89 12.87
N PHE A 168 -9.75 4.62 12.16
CA PHE A 168 -10.01 5.96 11.63
C PHE A 168 -9.39 6.15 10.25
N MET A 169 -9.69 7.28 9.59
CA MET A 169 -9.13 7.68 8.30
C MET A 169 -8.77 9.17 8.33
N LEU A 170 -7.84 9.58 7.47
CA LEU A 170 -7.48 10.95 7.18
C LEU A 170 -8.15 11.42 5.88
N ASN A 171 -8.52 12.69 5.83
CA ASN A 171 -9.07 13.30 4.63
C ASN A 171 -7.95 13.64 3.64
N GLY A 172 -8.07 13.18 2.38
CA GLY A 172 -7.11 13.53 1.33
C GLY A 172 -5.70 12.98 1.57
N SER A 173 -5.60 11.74 2.06
CA SER A 173 -4.30 11.09 2.31
C SER A 173 -3.60 10.77 0.99
N GLU A 174 -2.48 11.44 0.72
CA GLU A 174 -1.63 11.17 -0.46
C GLU A 174 -1.02 9.75 -0.42
N ALA A 175 -0.89 9.17 0.79
CA ALA A 175 -0.40 7.81 1.00
C ALA A 175 -1.40 6.70 0.60
N ASP A 176 -2.62 7.07 0.19
CA ASP A 176 -3.60 6.09 -0.28
C ASP A 176 -3.15 5.49 -1.62
N THR A 177 -3.15 4.17 -1.70
CA THR A 177 -2.81 3.41 -2.89
C THR A 177 -3.75 2.22 -3.04
N VAL A 178 -4.00 1.81 -4.29
CA VAL A 178 -4.77 0.61 -4.63
C VAL A 178 -3.84 -0.40 -5.28
N THR A 179 -3.59 -1.53 -4.63
CA THR A 179 -2.62 -2.53 -5.10
C THR A 179 -3.26 -3.75 -5.75
N PHE A 180 -2.45 -4.42 -6.57
CA PHE A 180 -2.82 -5.57 -7.38
C PHE A 180 -1.89 -6.75 -7.12
N GLY A 181 -2.34 -7.96 -7.47
CA GLY A 181 -1.56 -9.20 -7.33
C GLY A 181 -1.97 -10.08 -6.15
N TRP A 182 -2.97 -9.67 -5.37
CA TRP A 182 -3.55 -10.43 -4.27
C TRP A 182 -4.98 -10.91 -4.60
N HIS A 183 -5.46 -11.94 -3.90
CA HIS A 183 -6.78 -12.54 -4.18
C HIS A 183 -7.92 -11.54 -3.98
N GLY A 184 -8.67 -11.26 -5.04
CA GLY A 184 -9.75 -10.27 -5.03
C GLY A 184 -9.38 -8.94 -5.69
N SER A 185 -8.08 -8.65 -5.89
CA SER A 185 -7.59 -7.43 -6.57
C SER A 185 -7.93 -7.32 -8.06
N SER A 186 -8.69 -8.27 -8.62
CA SER A 186 -8.99 -8.45 -10.05
C SER A 186 -7.79 -8.82 -10.94
N LEU A 187 -6.58 -8.82 -10.38
CA LEU A 187 -5.35 -9.29 -11.01
C LEU A 187 -4.67 -10.30 -10.08
N GLU A 188 -4.69 -11.57 -10.48
CA GLU A 188 -4.00 -12.64 -9.76
C GLU A 188 -2.76 -13.05 -10.54
N LEU A 189 -1.58 -12.75 -9.99
CA LEU A 189 -0.32 -13.19 -10.55
C LEU A 189 -0.17 -14.70 -10.30
N ARG A 190 -0.01 -15.47 -11.38
CA ARG A 190 0.18 -16.93 -11.27
C ARG A 190 1.62 -17.24 -10.84
N PRO A 191 1.83 -18.31 -10.06
CA PRO A 191 3.17 -18.84 -9.82
C PRO A 191 3.88 -19.11 -11.15
N GLY A 192 5.03 -18.48 -11.38
CA GLY A 192 5.79 -18.56 -12.64
C GLY A 192 5.54 -17.41 -13.63
N ASP A 193 4.66 -16.44 -13.32
CA ASP A 193 4.50 -15.19 -14.07
C ASP A 193 5.63 -14.20 -13.73
N SER A 194 6.87 -14.62 -13.97
CA SER A 194 8.08 -13.83 -13.72
C SER A 194 8.55 -13.06 -14.95
N TYR A 195 7.94 -13.32 -16.11
CA TYR A 195 8.41 -12.77 -17.38
C TYR A 195 8.29 -11.24 -17.42
N TRP A 196 7.15 -10.69 -16.99
CA TRP A 196 6.97 -9.24 -16.92
C TRP A 196 7.95 -8.58 -15.95
N LYS A 197 8.37 -9.28 -14.87
CA LYS A 197 9.37 -8.79 -13.92
C LYS A 197 10.74 -8.65 -14.60
N SER A 198 11.16 -9.65 -15.37
CA SER A 198 12.40 -9.56 -16.15
C SER A 198 12.36 -8.42 -17.17
N VAL A 199 11.20 -8.15 -17.77
CA VAL A 199 11.01 -6.99 -18.65
C VAL A 199 11.09 -5.68 -17.85
N TYR A 200 10.42 -5.60 -16.70
CA TYR A 200 10.46 -4.46 -15.78
C TYR A 200 11.90 -4.11 -15.40
N ASP A 201 12.71 -5.09 -14.97
CA ASP A 201 14.10 -4.88 -14.58
C ASP A 201 14.95 -4.29 -15.72
N LEU A 202 14.63 -4.64 -16.98
CA LEU A 202 15.30 -4.13 -18.16
C LEU A 202 14.87 -2.73 -18.58
N VAL A 203 13.63 -2.32 -18.25
CA VAL A 203 13.04 -1.07 -18.76
C VAL A 203 12.81 0.00 -17.70
N VAL A 204 12.86 -0.31 -16.41
CA VAL A 204 12.55 0.66 -15.35
C VAL A 204 13.51 1.85 -15.34
N GLU A 205 14.81 1.62 -15.51
CA GLU A 205 15.81 2.69 -15.56
C GLU A 205 15.61 3.62 -16.78
N PRO A 206 15.51 3.12 -18.03
CA PRO A 206 15.24 4.00 -19.16
C PRO A 206 13.83 4.61 -19.10
N ALA A 207 12.86 3.93 -18.50
CA ALA A 207 11.53 4.48 -18.27
C ALA A 207 11.55 5.67 -17.33
N GLY A 208 12.40 5.66 -16.29
CA GLY A 208 12.52 6.77 -15.34
C GLY A 208 12.87 8.09 -16.02
N GLY A 209 13.78 8.06 -17.01
CA GLY A 209 14.10 9.25 -17.80
C GLY A 209 13.02 9.65 -18.80
N ILE A 210 12.29 8.68 -19.36
CA ILE A 210 11.24 8.96 -20.36
C ILE A 210 9.98 9.49 -19.68
N LEU A 211 9.50 8.81 -18.63
CA LEU A 211 8.20 9.06 -18.00
C LEU A 211 8.30 9.96 -16.77
N ALA A 212 9.40 10.69 -16.58
CA ALA A 212 9.59 11.58 -15.43
C ALA A 212 8.48 12.64 -15.27
N SER A 213 7.86 13.07 -16.37
CA SER A 213 6.78 14.04 -16.42
C SER A 213 5.40 13.43 -16.74
N SER A 214 5.28 12.10 -16.70
CA SER A 214 4.02 11.43 -17.04
C SER A 214 2.92 11.79 -16.05
N LEU A 215 1.74 12.06 -16.58
CA LEU A 215 0.53 12.30 -15.80
C LEU A 215 -0.30 11.02 -15.57
N MET A 216 0.05 9.91 -16.23
CA MET A 216 -0.65 8.63 -16.12
C MET A 216 0.16 7.56 -15.38
N VAL A 217 1.49 7.68 -15.34
CA VAL A 217 2.40 6.71 -14.75
C VAL A 217 3.27 7.36 -13.68
N TYR A 218 3.38 6.73 -12.51
CA TYR A 218 4.27 7.17 -11.43
C TYR A 218 5.32 6.11 -11.07
N PHE A 219 6.37 6.55 -10.41
CA PHE A 219 7.44 5.70 -9.89
C PHE A 219 7.30 5.66 -8.36
N PRO A 220 6.89 4.53 -7.76
CA PRO A 220 6.81 4.42 -6.31
C PRO A 220 8.20 4.57 -5.68
N ASP A 221 8.27 5.23 -4.52
CA ASP A 221 9.48 5.27 -3.69
C ASP A 221 9.70 3.87 -3.09
N MET A 222 10.58 3.09 -3.72
CA MET A 222 10.87 1.71 -3.33
C MET A 222 12.30 1.58 -2.81
N GLU A 223 12.49 0.80 -1.74
CA GLU A 223 13.83 0.31 -1.41
C GLU A 223 14.32 -0.71 -2.46
N PRO A 224 15.64 -0.80 -2.73
CA PRO A 224 16.19 -1.59 -3.82
C PRO A 224 15.84 -3.09 -3.81
N ASP A 225 15.55 -3.64 -2.62
CA ASP A 225 15.37 -5.09 -2.41
C ASP A 225 13.89 -5.53 -2.40
N ILE A 226 12.95 -4.61 -2.64
CA ILE A 226 11.51 -4.92 -2.59
C ILE A 226 11.00 -5.25 -4.00
N SER A 227 10.11 -6.25 -4.08
CA SER A 227 9.45 -6.61 -5.34
C SER A 227 8.68 -5.42 -5.93
N PRO A 228 8.61 -5.29 -7.27
CA PRO A 228 7.87 -4.21 -7.92
C PRO A 228 6.40 -4.21 -7.52
N VAL A 229 5.92 -3.06 -7.07
CA VAL A 229 4.54 -2.88 -6.59
C VAL A 229 3.62 -2.56 -7.77
N LEU A 230 2.63 -3.40 -7.99
CA LEU A 230 1.56 -3.17 -8.96
C LEU A 230 0.47 -2.34 -8.27
N SER A 231 0.35 -1.06 -8.59
CA SER A 231 -0.54 -0.15 -7.85
C SER A 231 -1.05 1.03 -8.65
N ILE A 232 -2.07 1.68 -8.11
CA ILE A 232 -2.58 3.00 -8.50
C ILE A 232 -2.43 3.92 -7.29
N ASP A 233 -1.91 5.14 -7.46
CA ASP A 233 -1.80 6.13 -6.39
C ASP A 233 -3.10 6.93 -6.19
N SER A 234 -3.10 7.83 -5.19
CA SER A 234 -4.24 8.68 -4.86
C SER A 234 -4.66 9.63 -5.98
N ASP A 235 -3.78 9.93 -6.94
CA ASP A 235 -4.07 10.73 -8.13
C ASP A 235 -4.65 9.90 -9.30
N GLY A 236 -4.75 8.59 -9.16
CA GLY A 236 -5.21 7.69 -10.22
C GLY A 236 -4.14 7.32 -11.25
N ARG A 237 -2.86 7.59 -10.97
CA ARG A 237 -1.73 7.16 -11.82
C ARG A 237 -1.39 5.71 -11.54
N VAL A 238 -1.01 4.96 -12.57
CA VAL A 238 -0.55 3.58 -12.41
C VAL A 238 0.95 3.54 -12.11
N SER A 239 1.40 2.58 -11.31
CA SER A 239 2.84 2.39 -11.12
C SER A 239 3.50 1.95 -12.42
N ILE A 240 4.77 2.29 -12.61
CA ILE A 240 5.56 1.81 -13.76
C ILE A 240 5.54 0.28 -13.87
N ALA A 241 5.50 -0.44 -12.75
CA ALA A 241 5.38 -1.89 -12.74
C ALA A 241 4.04 -2.37 -13.29
N LEU A 242 2.93 -1.75 -12.90
CA LEU A 242 1.59 -2.08 -13.41
C LEU A 242 1.46 -1.74 -14.90
N PHE A 243 2.06 -0.62 -15.32
CA PHE A 243 2.11 -0.25 -16.73
C PHE A 243 2.89 -1.28 -17.56
N VAL A 244 4.10 -1.66 -17.13
CA VAL A 244 4.92 -2.68 -17.83
C VAL A 244 4.21 -4.03 -17.86
N TRP A 245 3.57 -4.43 -16.77
CA TRP A 245 2.74 -5.64 -16.74
C TRP A 245 1.64 -5.59 -17.81
N ALA A 246 0.91 -4.47 -17.93
CA ALA A 246 -0.15 -4.32 -18.92
C ALA A 246 0.38 -4.33 -20.36
N ILE A 247 1.56 -3.72 -20.61
CA ILE A 247 2.22 -3.78 -21.92
C ILE A 247 2.54 -5.23 -22.27
N VAL A 248 3.24 -5.95 -21.40
CA VAL A 248 3.61 -7.36 -21.60
C VAL A 248 2.37 -8.23 -21.81
N LYS A 249 1.29 -7.94 -21.08
CA LYS A 249 0.03 -8.65 -21.21
C LYS A 249 -0.63 -8.45 -22.57
N SER A 250 -0.70 -7.21 -23.07
CA SER A 250 -1.29 -6.90 -24.39
C SER A 250 -0.53 -7.56 -25.54
N MET A 251 0.78 -7.68 -25.36
CA MET A 251 1.74 -8.17 -26.32
C MET A 251 1.66 -9.69 -26.62
N SER A 252 1.20 -10.52 -25.67
CA SER A 252 0.87 -11.95 -25.85
C SER A 252 1.97 -12.91 -26.40
N VAL A 253 3.24 -12.50 -26.50
CA VAL A 253 4.36 -13.32 -27.03
C VAL A 253 5.59 -13.32 -26.09
N GLN A 254 6.43 -14.36 -26.13
CA GLN A 254 7.74 -14.37 -25.45
C GLN A 254 8.76 -13.55 -26.26
N TYR A 255 9.47 -12.62 -25.63
CA TYR A 255 10.31 -11.67 -26.36
C TYR A 255 11.82 -11.71 -26.09
N GLY A 256 12.57 -11.18 -27.07
CA GLY A 256 13.99 -10.84 -27.02
C GLY A 256 14.24 -9.32 -27.20
N ALA A 257 15.46 -8.93 -27.61
CA ALA A 257 15.91 -7.53 -27.62
C ALA A 257 15.06 -6.54 -28.44
N GLU A 258 14.49 -6.96 -29.58
CA GLU A 258 13.63 -6.10 -30.44
C GLU A 258 12.37 -5.61 -29.71
N SER A 259 12.00 -6.25 -28.61
CA SER A 259 10.75 -5.99 -27.91
C SER A 259 10.95 -5.03 -26.75
N THR A 260 12.15 -4.98 -26.19
CA THR A 260 12.56 -3.89 -25.29
C THR A 260 12.52 -2.55 -26.04
N GLU A 261 12.99 -2.49 -27.29
CA GLU A 261 12.91 -1.27 -28.12
C GLU A 261 11.46 -0.87 -28.42
N LEU A 262 10.59 -1.85 -28.68
CA LEU A 262 9.17 -1.60 -28.88
C LEU A 262 8.51 -1.10 -27.59
N ILE A 263 8.81 -1.68 -26.43
CA ILE A 263 8.30 -1.20 -25.14
C ILE A 263 8.73 0.23 -24.90
N VAL A 264 10.01 0.56 -25.08
CA VAL A 264 10.52 1.93 -24.98
C VAL A 264 9.80 2.88 -25.95
N SER A 265 9.45 2.40 -27.15
CA SER A 265 8.63 3.16 -28.10
C SER A 265 7.20 3.38 -27.62
N VAL A 266 6.60 2.41 -26.91
CA VAL A 266 5.29 2.55 -26.23
C VAL A 266 5.38 3.59 -25.10
N LEU A 267 6.45 3.58 -24.29
CA LEU A 267 6.66 4.60 -23.24
C LEU A 267 6.70 6.02 -23.81
N ARG A 268 7.46 6.21 -24.90
CA ARG A 268 7.51 7.51 -25.61
C ARG A 268 6.18 7.89 -26.25
N CYS A 269 5.46 6.89 -26.78
CA CYS A 269 4.12 7.10 -27.33
C CYS A 269 3.15 7.61 -26.26
N LEU A 270 3.24 7.11 -25.02
CA LEU A 270 2.41 7.59 -23.91
C LEU A 270 2.61 9.09 -23.67
N LEU A 271 3.84 9.57 -23.50
CA LEU A 271 4.09 11.01 -23.31
C LEU A 271 3.53 11.86 -24.45
N ARG A 272 3.63 11.37 -25.69
CA ARG A 272 3.11 12.09 -26.84
C ARG A 272 1.59 12.16 -26.80
N VAL A 273 0.92 11.07 -26.43
CA VAL A 273 -0.53 11.03 -26.25
C VAL A 273 -0.98 11.93 -25.11
N GLU A 274 -0.26 11.96 -23.99
CA GLU A 274 -0.55 12.88 -22.88
C GLU A 274 -0.43 14.34 -23.30
N ALA A 275 0.60 14.70 -24.08
CA ALA A 275 0.74 16.05 -24.61
C ALA A 275 -0.42 16.40 -25.57
N LEU A 276 -0.80 15.48 -26.47
CA LEU A 276 -1.94 15.68 -27.36
C LEU A 276 -3.27 15.82 -26.60
N ARG A 277 -3.45 15.05 -25.53
CA ARG A 277 -4.61 15.16 -24.64
C ARG A 277 -4.66 16.54 -23.99
N ASP A 278 -3.54 17.02 -23.44
CA ASP A 278 -3.45 18.33 -22.80
C ASP A 278 -3.70 19.48 -23.81
N MET A 279 -3.27 19.32 -25.07
CA MET A 279 -3.61 20.25 -26.17
C MET A 279 -5.12 20.30 -26.44
N GLU A 280 -5.77 19.13 -26.53
CA GLU A 280 -7.21 19.02 -26.76
C GLU A 280 -8.03 19.58 -25.59
N GLU A 281 -7.59 19.37 -24.35
CA GLU A 281 -8.27 19.85 -23.14
C GLU A 281 -8.13 21.36 -22.94
N ARG A 282 -6.95 21.94 -23.23
CA ARG A 282 -6.66 23.36 -22.97
C ARG A 282 -6.96 24.29 -24.15
N ASP A 283 -7.17 23.76 -25.35
CA ASP A 283 -7.26 24.54 -26.60
C ASP A 283 -6.02 25.45 -26.78
N GLU A 284 -4.85 24.93 -26.41
CA GLU A 284 -3.55 25.61 -26.46
C GLU A 284 -2.50 24.73 -27.16
N ASP A 285 -1.56 25.36 -27.86
CA ASP A 285 -0.41 24.66 -28.44
C ASP A 285 0.56 24.26 -27.32
N ILE A 286 0.47 23.00 -26.88
CA ILE A 286 1.39 22.41 -25.90
C ILE A 286 2.60 21.81 -26.64
N GLU A 287 3.80 22.13 -26.18
CA GLU A 287 5.03 21.55 -26.71
C GLU A 287 5.15 20.09 -26.28
N ILE A 288 5.34 19.20 -27.25
CA ILE A 288 5.55 17.78 -26.97
C ILE A 288 6.89 17.62 -26.26
N PRO A 289 6.95 16.94 -25.09
CA PRO A 289 8.18 16.73 -24.35
C PRO A 289 9.30 16.14 -25.23
N SER A 290 10.52 16.63 -25.05
CA SER A 290 11.68 16.20 -25.85
C SER A 290 11.97 14.69 -25.71
N GLU A 291 11.63 14.16 -24.54
CA GLU A 291 11.74 12.77 -24.10
C GLU A 291 10.83 11.84 -24.92
N ALA A 292 9.70 12.36 -25.43
CA ALA A 292 8.79 11.63 -26.32
C ALA A 292 9.44 11.35 -27.69
N GLY A 293 10.51 12.06 -28.04
CA GLY A 293 11.31 11.80 -29.23
C GLY A 293 10.53 11.93 -30.55
N PRO A 294 10.96 11.22 -31.61
CA PRO A 294 10.26 11.24 -32.89
C PRO A 294 8.87 10.60 -32.78
N PRO A 295 7.94 10.91 -33.72
CA PRO A 295 6.63 10.29 -33.74
C PRO A 295 6.72 8.76 -33.67
N PRO A 296 5.96 8.12 -32.76
CA PRO A 296 5.97 6.67 -32.62
C PRO A 296 5.41 6.02 -33.89
N GLY A 297 5.91 4.84 -34.24
CA GLY A 297 5.35 4.05 -35.34
C GLY A 297 3.95 3.50 -34.99
N PRO A 298 3.15 3.11 -36.00
CA PRO A 298 1.77 2.64 -35.79
C PRO A 298 1.68 1.42 -34.86
N THR A 299 2.72 0.57 -34.84
CA THR A 299 2.82 -0.57 -33.92
C THR A 299 2.88 -0.14 -32.46
N ALA A 300 3.62 0.91 -32.12
CA ALA A 300 3.72 1.40 -30.74
C ALA A 300 2.40 2.04 -30.28
N ALA A 301 1.73 2.80 -31.16
CA ALA A 301 0.41 3.36 -30.89
C ALA A 301 -0.64 2.25 -30.68
N LEU A 302 -0.62 1.19 -31.50
CA LEU A 302 -1.50 0.03 -31.33
C LEU A 302 -1.31 -0.65 -29.98
N PHE A 303 -0.06 -0.91 -29.55
CA PHE A 303 0.21 -1.53 -28.25
C PHE A 303 -0.13 -0.60 -27.09
N LEU A 304 0.06 0.72 -27.23
CA LEU A 304 -0.41 1.68 -26.24
C LEU A 304 -1.93 1.63 -26.07
N ALA A 305 -2.69 1.61 -27.16
CA ALA A 305 -4.15 1.50 -27.12
C ALA A 305 -4.62 0.20 -26.46
N GLN A 306 -3.95 -0.93 -26.75
CA GLN A 306 -4.25 -2.21 -26.09
C GLN A 306 -3.86 -2.21 -24.61
N THR A 307 -2.74 -1.60 -24.25
CA THR A 307 -2.30 -1.45 -22.86
C THR A 307 -3.30 -0.62 -22.06
N ALA A 308 -3.70 0.52 -22.61
CA ALA A 308 -4.70 1.41 -22.03
C ALA A 308 -6.05 0.70 -21.84
N LYS A 309 -6.47 -0.10 -22.82
CA LYS A 309 -7.67 -0.94 -22.71
C LYS A 309 -7.58 -1.94 -21.54
N GLU A 310 -6.42 -2.56 -21.31
CA GLU A 310 -6.28 -3.52 -20.21
C GLU A 310 -6.28 -2.84 -18.83
N LEU A 311 -5.70 -1.65 -18.71
CA LEU A 311 -5.75 -0.89 -17.46
C LEU A 311 -7.16 -0.38 -17.16
N ASP A 312 -7.89 0.10 -18.18
CA ASP A 312 -9.31 0.46 -18.08
C ASP A 312 -10.17 -0.73 -17.64
N ASN A 313 -10.04 -1.87 -18.32
CA ASN A 313 -10.75 -3.10 -17.98
C ASN A 313 -10.43 -3.56 -16.55
N LEU A 314 -9.17 -3.49 -16.14
CA LEU A 314 -8.71 -3.89 -14.81
C LEU A 314 -9.41 -3.05 -13.73
N CYS A 315 -9.36 -1.71 -13.86
CA CYS A 315 -9.99 -0.79 -12.92
C CYS A 315 -11.51 -1.01 -12.82
N ARG A 316 -12.21 -1.09 -13.97
CA ARG A 316 -13.67 -1.31 -13.98
C ARG A 316 -14.05 -2.68 -13.44
N THR A 317 -13.25 -3.71 -13.70
CA THR A 317 -13.48 -5.06 -13.15
C THR A 317 -13.33 -5.05 -11.64
N ARG A 318 -12.31 -4.37 -11.10
CA ARG A 318 -12.14 -4.18 -9.66
C ARG A 318 -13.38 -3.50 -9.09
N VAL A 319 -13.74 -2.31 -9.57
CA VAL A 319 -14.91 -1.51 -9.13
C VAL A 319 -16.20 -2.33 -9.14
N ALA A 320 -16.47 -3.09 -10.19
CA ALA A 320 -17.69 -3.89 -10.32
C ALA A 320 -17.83 -4.98 -9.25
N ASN A 321 -16.72 -5.42 -8.65
CA ASN A 321 -16.69 -6.48 -7.65
C ASN A 321 -16.53 -5.97 -6.21
N MET A 322 -16.36 -4.66 -6.00
CA MET A 322 -16.19 -4.07 -4.68
C MET A 322 -17.50 -3.95 -3.91
N GLY A 323 -17.39 -3.99 -2.59
CA GLY A 323 -18.47 -3.74 -1.66
C GLY A 323 -19.46 -4.89 -1.50
N ARG A 324 -20.58 -4.53 -0.87
CA ARG A 324 -21.64 -5.45 -0.49
C ARG A 324 -22.26 -6.07 -1.73
N VAL A 325 -22.51 -7.38 -1.72
CA VAL A 325 -22.95 -8.16 -2.89
C VAL A 325 -24.17 -7.56 -3.60
N GLU A 326 -25.12 -7.02 -2.85
CA GLU A 326 -26.34 -6.37 -3.38
C GLU A 326 -26.08 -5.07 -4.16
N TYR A 327 -24.93 -4.44 -3.93
CA TYR A 327 -24.52 -3.16 -4.54
C TYR A 327 -23.31 -3.30 -5.47
N ARG A 328 -22.88 -4.54 -5.77
CA ARG A 328 -21.80 -4.77 -6.74
C ARG A 328 -22.24 -4.32 -8.12
N GLY A 329 -21.40 -3.54 -8.79
CA GLY A 329 -21.66 -2.97 -10.11
C GLY A 329 -22.64 -1.79 -10.12
N THR A 330 -23.13 -1.31 -8.96
CA THR A 330 -23.90 -0.05 -8.92
C THR A 330 -22.97 1.15 -9.17
N ASN A 331 -23.53 2.25 -9.67
CA ASN A 331 -22.79 3.51 -9.84
C ASN A 331 -22.55 4.21 -8.49
N MET A 332 -21.73 5.26 -8.48
CA MET A 332 -21.44 6.03 -7.26
C MET A 332 -22.66 6.75 -6.70
N GLU A 333 -23.60 7.21 -7.55
CA GLU A 333 -24.81 7.93 -7.12
C GLU A 333 -25.65 7.08 -6.15
N VAL A 334 -25.90 5.82 -6.51
CA VAL A 334 -26.66 4.89 -5.65
C VAL A 334 -25.93 4.63 -4.32
N LEU A 335 -24.60 4.53 -4.33
CA LEU A 335 -23.83 4.36 -3.09
C LEU A 335 -23.84 5.63 -2.23
N GLY A 336 -23.86 6.81 -2.86
CA GLY A 336 -24.02 8.10 -2.19
C GLY A 336 -25.36 8.20 -1.46
N GLU A 337 -26.46 7.81 -2.12
CA GLU A 337 -27.78 7.75 -1.48
C GLU A 337 -27.79 6.83 -0.26
N VAL A 338 -27.16 5.64 -0.36
CA VAL A 338 -27.03 4.71 0.78
C VAL A 338 -26.20 5.33 1.92
N PHE A 339 -25.17 6.10 1.60
CA PHE A 339 -24.33 6.78 2.58
C PHE A 339 -25.09 7.90 3.32
N ASP A 340 -25.87 8.69 2.58
CA ASP A 340 -26.66 9.79 3.11
C ASP A 340 -27.80 9.28 4.00
N ASP A 341 -28.46 8.19 3.60
CA ASP A 341 -29.56 7.56 4.35
C ASP A 341 -29.06 6.72 5.53
N LEU A 342 -27.74 6.57 5.73
CA LEU A 342 -27.19 5.73 6.78
C LEU A 342 -27.44 6.32 8.18
N PRO A 343 -28.10 5.57 9.10
CA PRO A 343 -28.34 6.03 10.46
C PRO A 343 -27.06 6.44 11.22
N ALA A 344 -27.16 7.47 12.07
CA ALA A 344 -26.04 8.01 12.84
C ALA A 344 -25.45 7.00 13.86
N ASP A 345 -26.20 5.97 14.25
CA ASP A 345 -25.75 4.91 15.16
C ASP A 345 -24.87 3.84 14.49
N ARG A 346 -24.44 4.08 13.23
CA ARG A 346 -23.60 3.15 12.45
C ARG A 346 -22.25 3.76 12.02
N PRO A 347 -21.42 4.25 12.96
CA PRO A 347 -20.16 4.92 12.63
C PRO A 347 -19.20 4.02 11.83
N LYS A 348 -19.09 2.73 12.19
CA LYS A 348 -18.23 1.78 11.46
C LYS A 348 -18.68 1.54 10.02
N THR A 349 -19.99 1.45 9.80
CA THR A 349 -20.54 1.29 8.45
C THR A 349 -20.34 2.55 7.63
N ARG A 350 -20.43 3.72 8.26
CA ARG A 350 -20.16 5.01 7.61
C ARG A 350 -18.72 5.09 7.13
N LEU A 351 -17.75 4.78 8.00
CA LEU A 351 -16.32 4.75 7.63
C LEU A 351 -16.04 3.74 6.51
N ALA A 352 -16.60 2.52 6.59
CA ALA A 352 -16.42 1.51 5.56
C ALA A 352 -16.96 1.93 4.18
N LEU A 353 -18.11 2.62 4.16
CA LEU A 353 -18.73 3.09 2.92
C LEU A 353 -18.02 4.34 2.37
N GLU A 354 -17.58 5.25 3.24
CA GLU A 354 -16.74 6.39 2.89
C GLU A 354 -15.44 5.94 2.24
N TYR A 355 -14.76 4.96 2.84
CA TYR A 355 -13.56 4.36 2.25
C TYR A 355 -13.83 3.72 0.88
N LEU A 356 -14.90 2.91 0.78
CA LEU A 356 -15.30 2.27 -0.47
C LEU A 356 -15.54 3.30 -1.58
N LEU A 357 -16.22 4.41 -1.26
CA LEU A 357 -16.47 5.51 -2.21
C LEU A 357 -15.17 6.15 -2.66
N GLY A 358 -14.24 6.42 -1.74
CA GLY A 358 -12.92 6.98 -2.05
C GLY A 358 -12.09 6.08 -2.96
N GLU A 359 -11.93 4.80 -2.61
CA GLU A 359 -11.15 3.85 -3.42
C GLU A 359 -11.78 3.66 -4.82
N ARG A 360 -13.12 3.58 -4.90
CA ARG A 360 -13.81 3.52 -6.20
C ARG A 360 -13.58 4.77 -7.04
N ALA A 361 -13.58 5.96 -6.44
CA ALA A 361 -13.34 7.20 -7.16
C ALA A 361 -11.94 7.20 -7.79
N VAL A 362 -10.91 6.77 -7.06
CA VAL A 362 -9.54 6.63 -7.58
C VAL A 362 -9.49 5.68 -8.79
N LEU A 363 -10.13 4.51 -8.68
CA LEU A 363 -10.18 3.54 -9.79
C LEU A 363 -10.98 4.05 -11.00
N GLU A 364 -12.08 4.77 -10.78
CA GLU A 364 -12.89 5.35 -11.85
C GLU A 364 -12.15 6.49 -12.56
N VAL A 365 -11.40 7.33 -11.84
CA VAL A 365 -10.50 8.36 -12.40
C VAL A 365 -9.41 7.70 -13.26
N CYS A 366 -8.74 6.67 -12.73
CA CYS A 366 -7.73 5.92 -13.47
C CYS A 366 -8.31 5.34 -14.78
N ALA A 367 -9.46 4.67 -14.69
CA ALA A 367 -10.14 4.07 -15.84
C ALA A 367 -10.48 5.10 -16.93
N ALA A 368 -11.05 6.25 -16.53
CA ALA A 368 -11.40 7.32 -17.47
C ALA A 368 -10.16 7.88 -18.18
N GLY A 369 -9.07 8.15 -17.46
CA GLY A 369 -7.84 8.63 -18.06
C GLY A 369 -7.23 7.65 -19.07
N TRP A 370 -7.29 6.34 -18.80
CA TRP A 370 -6.82 5.33 -19.76
C TRP A 370 -7.78 5.14 -20.95
N GLU A 371 -9.08 5.33 -20.78
CA GLU A 371 -10.05 5.33 -21.88
C GLU A 371 -9.73 6.45 -22.89
N GLU A 372 -9.37 7.64 -22.42
CA GLU A 372 -8.94 8.77 -23.27
C GLU A 372 -7.62 8.50 -23.98
N VAL A 373 -6.60 8.01 -23.26
CA VAL A 373 -5.32 7.59 -23.85
C VAL A 373 -5.53 6.59 -24.98
N LYS A 374 -6.41 5.61 -24.77
CA LYS A 374 -6.76 4.62 -25.79
C LYS A 374 -7.34 5.27 -27.04
N ASN A 375 -8.31 6.19 -26.90
CA ASN A 375 -8.98 6.82 -28.04
C ASN A 375 -8.00 7.64 -28.92
N ILE A 376 -7.08 8.37 -28.29
CA ILE A 376 -6.03 9.12 -29.00
C ILE A 376 -5.03 8.16 -29.66
N ALA A 377 -4.58 7.14 -28.93
CA ALA A 377 -3.64 6.14 -29.45
C ALA A 377 -4.21 5.33 -30.64
N ASP A 378 -5.50 4.97 -30.60
CA ASP A 378 -6.19 4.32 -31.73
C ASP A 378 -6.14 5.20 -32.98
N THR A 379 -6.32 6.51 -32.84
CA THR A 379 -6.24 7.47 -33.95
C THR A 379 -4.83 7.53 -34.55
N LEU A 380 -3.79 7.54 -33.70
CA LEU A 380 -2.40 7.51 -34.14
C LEU A 380 -2.00 6.20 -34.81
N SER A 381 -2.64 5.08 -34.47
CA SER A 381 -2.34 3.78 -35.08
C SER A 381 -2.86 3.62 -36.51
N LEU A 382 -3.86 4.44 -36.88
CA LEU A 382 -4.53 4.42 -38.18
C LEU A 382 -3.92 5.39 -39.21
N GLY A 383 -3.15 6.37 -38.76
CA GLY A 383 -2.41 7.33 -39.58
C GLY A 383 -1.00 6.86 -39.89
#